data_AF-A0A519WA64-F1
#
_entry.id   AF-A0A519WA64-F1
#
_cell.length_a   1.000
_cell.length_b   1.000
_cell.length_c   1.000
_cell.angle_alpha   90.00
_cell.angle_beta   90.00
_cell.angle_gamma   90.00
#
_symmetry.space_group_name_H-M   'P 1'
#
loop_
_entity.id
_entity.type
_entity.pdbx_description
1 polymer ?
#
loop_
_entity_poly.entity_id
_entity_poly.type
_entity_poly.pdbx_seq_one_letter_code
_entity_poly.pdbx_strand_id
1 'polypeptide(L)'
;FQTRNKIVDLPSSTATTVGKLSDLEKQKSDLTLQQLAIRNLEEQVNNNRNKIEIGLDLEGVLTSTLGPLVTQLNTLVSNRELKLSQFNADSQPIKELDKQINNLKSSIKSNIRSLRERNLQTIAYINTQISGVNSSISTIPVKQQNYVKLQTNFEVNNKVRSYLSEKKLEAEMNAAAIVPGASIVNPAYPSYYAISPVENSVYTTAAFLGLAAGFGLILLIRFLNPYIYDKETVEGLTNTPIIGVIRKFPDYIDKDSRQALSLSQPKSVFAESVRSVRTNLSFLAANKKSKTICVTSEVSGEGKSFVTVNLASTLALIDKKIILIAADLRKSKMHKAFGNNNKKD
;
A
#
# COMPACT_ATOMS: atom_id res chain seq x y z
N PHE A 1 -73.86 22.90 20.96
CA PHE A 1 -73.82 23.95 22.01
C PHE A 1 -74.77 25.12 21.70
N GLN A 2 -74.68 25.70 20.49
CA GLN A 2 -75.55 26.80 20.03
C GLN A 2 -77.05 26.47 20.13
N THR A 3 -77.48 25.30 19.64
CA THR A 3 -78.88 24.83 19.72
C THR A 3 -79.41 24.74 21.16
N ARG A 4 -78.56 24.28 22.10
CA ARG A 4 -78.93 24.13 23.52
C ARG A 4 -79.01 25.48 24.25
N ASN A 5 -78.23 26.47 23.83
CA ASN A 5 -78.13 27.78 24.48
C ASN A 5 -78.88 28.90 23.75
N LYS A 6 -79.59 28.60 22.65
CA LYS A 6 -80.36 29.56 21.82
C LYS A 6 -79.54 30.79 21.39
N ILE A 7 -78.31 30.56 20.94
CA ILE A 7 -77.45 31.61 20.37
C ILE A 7 -77.80 31.70 18.88
N VAL A 8 -78.59 32.70 18.48
CA VAL A 8 -79.13 32.86 17.12
C VAL A 8 -78.26 33.78 16.26
N ASP A 9 -77.72 34.87 16.82
CA ASP A 9 -76.77 35.75 16.14
C ASP A 9 -75.76 36.33 17.14
N LEU A 10 -74.50 36.36 16.72
CA LEU A 10 -73.41 36.93 17.53
C LEU A 10 -73.30 38.43 17.19
N PRO A 11 -73.24 39.34 18.18
CA PRO A 11 -72.90 40.73 17.92
C PRO A 11 -71.57 40.81 17.14
N SER A 12 -71.48 41.70 16.15
CA SER A 12 -70.28 41.85 15.32
C SER A 12 -69.00 42.03 16.14
N SER A 13 -69.08 42.75 17.26
CA SER A 13 -67.98 42.92 18.23
C SER A 13 -67.50 41.60 18.87
N THR A 14 -68.41 40.67 19.12
CA THR A 14 -68.08 39.33 19.65
C THR A 14 -67.44 38.47 18.55
N ALA A 15 -67.92 38.57 17.31
CA ALA A 15 -67.33 37.85 16.18
C ALA A 15 -65.90 38.32 15.87
N THR A 16 -65.65 39.63 15.91
CA THR A 16 -64.29 40.19 15.77
C THR A 16 -63.37 39.75 16.91
N THR A 17 -63.89 39.69 18.14
CA THR A 17 -63.13 39.23 19.31
C THR A 17 -62.78 37.74 19.20
N VAL A 18 -63.70 36.89 18.71
CA VAL A 18 -63.45 35.48 18.41
C VAL A 18 -62.36 35.34 17.34
N GLY A 19 -62.45 36.10 16.25
CA GLY A 19 -61.46 36.08 15.16
C GLY A 19 -60.07 36.46 15.67
N LYS A 20 -59.95 37.59 16.38
CA LYS A 20 -58.68 38.06 16.92
C LYS A 20 -58.07 37.07 17.94
N LEU A 21 -58.89 36.50 18.83
CA LEU A 21 -58.40 35.48 19.76
C LEU A 21 -57.95 34.22 19.02
N SER A 22 -58.73 33.76 18.05
CA SER A 22 -58.41 32.60 17.24
C SER A 22 -57.10 32.78 16.47
N ASP A 23 -56.88 33.95 15.87
CA ASP A 23 -55.65 34.24 15.15
C ASP A 23 -54.42 34.27 16.06
N LEU A 24 -54.54 34.87 17.26
CA LEU A 24 -53.47 34.88 18.25
C LEU A 24 -53.14 33.46 18.76
N GLU A 25 -54.16 32.65 19.06
CA GLU A 25 -53.96 31.26 19.50
C GLU A 25 -53.41 30.38 18.36
N LYS A 26 -53.81 30.61 17.11
CA LYS A 26 -53.22 29.94 15.94
C LYS A 26 -51.74 30.30 15.78
N GLN A 27 -51.37 31.58 15.88
CA GLN A 27 -49.97 32.02 15.83
C GLN A 27 -49.14 31.41 16.96
N LYS A 28 -49.69 31.36 18.18
CA LYS A 28 -49.04 30.69 19.32
C LYS A 28 -48.86 29.19 19.08
N SER A 29 -49.87 28.53 18.53
CA SER A 29 -49.81 27.11 18.18
C SER A 29 -48.73 26.84 17.11
N ASP A 30 -48.61 27.71 16.11
CA ASP A 30 -47.57 27.59 15.06
C ASP A 30 -46.16 27.70 15.66
N LEU A 31 -45.93 28.68 16.54
CA LEU A 31 -44.65 28.83 17.24
C LEU A 31 -44.35 27.64 18.17
N THR A 32 -45.38 27.04 18.77
CA THR A 32 -45.24 25.85 19.62
C THR A 32 -44.85 24.62 18.77
N LEU A 33 -45.48 24.44 17.61
CA LEU A 33 -45.08 23.40 16.65
C LEU A 33 -43.65 23.62 16.15
N GLN A 34 -43.26 24.87 15.89
CA GLN A 34 -41.89 25.21 15.54
C GLN A 34 -40.89 24.84 16.65
N GLN A 35 -41.22 25.06 17.93
CA GLN A 35 -40.35 24.65 19.04
C GLN A 35 -40.20 23.13 19.14
N LEU A 36 -41.28 22.38 18.88
CA LEU A 36 -41.22 20.92 18.86
C LEU A 36 -40.26 20.43 17.76
N ALA A 37 -40.32 21.06 16.60
CA ALA A 37 -39.44 20.74 15.49
C ALA A 37 -37.97 21.09 15.75
N ILE A 38 -37.72 22.27 16.31
CA ILE A 38 -36.38 22.68 16.73
C ILE A 38 -35.79 21.67 17.73
N ARG A 39 -36.60 21.18 18.68
CA ARG A 39 -36.17 20.16 19.64
C ARG A 39 -35.82 18.84 18.95
N ASN A 40 -36.65 18.39 18.02
CA ASN A 40 -36.38 17.16 17.26
C ASN A 40 -35.07 17.30 16.45
N LEU A 41 -34.87 18.43 15.79
CA LEU A 41 -33.64 18.72 15.06
C LEU A 41 -32.42 18.77 15.99
N GLU A 42 -32.54 19.39 17.17
CA GLU A 42 -31.47 19.42 18.18
C GLU A 42 -31.08 18.01 18.63
N GLU A 43 -32.07 17.13 18.83
CA GLU A 43 -31.87 15.73 19.17
C GLU A 43 -31.17 14.96 18.05
N GLN A 44 -31.58 15.14 16.80
CA GLN A 44 -30.93 14.50 15.64
C GLN A 44 -29.47 14.96 15.48
N VAL A 45 -29.21 16.26 15.63
CA VAL A 45 -27.86 16.84 15.56
C VAL A 45 -26.95 16.30 16.67
N ASN A 46 -27.51 15.98 17.84
CA ASN A 46 -26.79 15.41 18.98
C ASN A 46 -26.54 13.90 18.87
N ASN A 47 -27.52 13.12 18.40
CA ASN A 47 -27.49 11.64 18.44
C ASN A 47 -26.69 10.97 17.31
N ASN A 48 -26.30 11.73 16.29
CA ASN A 48 -25.08 11.54 15.50
C ASN A 48 -24.64 10.09 15.14
N ARG A 49 -25.45 9.36 14.36
CA ARG A 49 -25.00 8.16 13.63
C ARG A 49 -25.50 8.02 12.19
N ASN A 50 -26.58 8.69 11.79
CA ASN A 50 -27.14 8.58 10.44
C ASN A 50 -27.38 9.97 9.83
N LYS A 51 -27.55 10.00 8.50
CA LYS A 51 -28.05 11.14 7.71
C LYS A 51 -29.13 11.91 8.49
N ILE A 52 -28.94 13.21 8.65
CA ILE A 52 -29.89 14.07 9.36
C ILE A 52 -30.96 14.44 8.35
N GLU A 53 -32.11 13.79 8.44
CA GLU A 53 -33.27 14.17 7.63
C GLU A 53 -33.92 15.38 8.29
N ILE A 54 -34.01 16.49 7.55
CA ILE A 54 -34.87 17.61 7.93
C ILE A 54 -36.31 17.14 7.74
N GLY A 55 -36.77 16.23 8.59
CA GLY A 55 -38.18 15.94 8.73
C GLY A 55 -38.75 17.10 9.52
N LEU A 56 -39.14 18.17 8.84
CA LEU A 56 -40.03 19.27 9.27
C LEU A 56 -39.83 20.47 8.34
N ASP A 57 -40.46 20.42 7.18
CA ASP A 57 -40.71 21.62 6.39
C ASP A 57 -41.72 22.49 7.17
N LEU A 58 -41.18 23.39 7.99
CA LEU A 58 -41.92 24.44 8.66
C LEU A 58 -41.57 25.73 7.92
N GLU A 59 -42.49 26.14 7.05
CA GLU A 59 -42.35 27.30 6.19
C GLU A 59 -41.79 28.54 6.92
N GLY A 60 -40.89 29.26 6.22
CA GLY A 60 -40.47 30.63 6.56
C GLY A 60 -39.06 30.75 7.16
N VAL A 61 -38.96 30.77 8.49
CA VAL A 61 -37.74 31.21 9.21
C VAL A 61 -36.76 30.07 9.51
N LEU A 62 -37.27 28.86 9.72
CA LEU A 62 -36.45 27.69 10.00
C LEU A 62 -35.68 27.24 8.74
N THR A 63 -36.39 27.14 7.61
CA THR A 63 -35.82 26.71 6.33
C THR A 63 -34.77 27.69 5.80
N SER A 64 -34.95 28.99 5.99
CA SER A 64 -34.01 30.02 5.50
C SER A 64 -32.72 30.11 6.32
N THR A 65 -32.75 29.80 7.62
CA THR A 65 -31.58 29.96 8.51
C THR A 65 -30.86 28.63 8.78
N LEU A 66 -31.60 27.55 9.03
CA LEU A 66 -31.03 26.24 9.36
C LEU A 66 -30.91 25.32 8.15
N GLY A 67 -31.77 25.47 7.14
CA GLY A 67 -31.79 24.63 5.94
C GLY A 67 -30.41 24.50 5.26
N PRO A 68 -29.74 25.61 4.89
CA PRO A 68 -28.42 25.56 4.26
C PRO A 68 -27.36 24.88 5.14
N LEU A 69 -27.39 25.13 6.46
CA LEU A 69 -26.44 24.55 7.41
C LEU A 69 -26.62 23.03 7.54
N VAL A 70 -27.88 22.55 7.57
CA VAL A 70 -28.17 21.12 7.65
C VAL A 70 -27.83 20.41 6.33
N THR A 71 -28.09 21.03 5.18
CA THR A 71 -27.66 20.51 3.88
C THR A 71 -26.14 20.37 3.80
N GLN A 72 -25.40 21.40 4.24
CA GLN A 72 -23.95 21.36 4.29
C GLN A 72 -23.44 20.27 5.25
N LEU A 73 -24.12 20.08 6.40
CA LEU A 73 -23.80 19.02 7.36
C LEU A 73 -23.98 17.63 6.75
N ASN A 74 -25.09 17.40 6.06
CA ASN A 74 -25.35 16.13 5.37
C ASN A 74 -24.31 15.84 4.29
N THR A 75 -23.89 16.85 3.52
CA THR A 75 -22.82 16.70 2.53
C THR A 75 -21.50 16.31 3.18
N LEU A 76 -21.11 16.94 4.30
CA LEU A 76 -19.89 16.59 5.02
C LEU A 76 -19.94 15.19 5.63
N VAL A 77 -21.09 14.80 6.19
CA VAL A 77 -21.30 13.44 6.74
C VAL A 77 -21.22 12.39 5.63
N SER A 78 -21.87 12.62 4.49
CA SER A 78 -21.80 11.71 3.34
C SER A 78 -20.38 11.60 2.77
N ASN A 79 -19.64 12.72 2.65
CA ASN A 79 -18.25 12.70 2.22
C ASN A 79 -17.36 11.91 3.20
N ARG A 80 -17.61 12.06 4.51
CA ARG A 80 -16.91 11.28 5.54
C ARG A 80 -17.17 9.77 5.39
N GLU A 81 -18.42 9.36 5.19
CA GLU A 81 -18.76 7.95 4.94
C GLU A 81 -18.04 7.40 3.72
N LEU A 82 -18.03 8.15 2.61
CA LEU A 82 -17.29 7.78 1.41
C LEU A 82 -15.79 7.64 1.68
N LYS A 83 -15.17 8.58 2.41
CA LYS A 83 -13.73 8.51 2.72
C LYS A 83 -13.38 7.40 3.69
N LEU A 84 -14.27 7.01 4.61
CA LEU A 84 -14.03 5.88 5.50
C LEU A 84 -13.95 4.53 4.77
N SER A 85 -14.45 4.44 3.53
CA SER A 85 -14.24 3.26 2.69
C SER A 85 -12.79 3.15 2.16
N GLN A 86 -12.04 4.25 2.14
CA GLN A 86 -10.68 4.33 1.60
C GLN A 86 -9.60 4.59 2.67
N PHE A 87 -9.97 5.19 3.80
CA PHE A 87 -9.05 5.61 4.85
C PHE A 87 -9.52 5.19 6.24
N ASN A 88 -8.57 4.95 7.13
CA ASN A 88 -8.84 4.65 8.53
C ASN A 88 -9.43 5.87 9.26
N ALA A 89 -10.23 5.64 10.30
CA ALA A 89 -10.88 6.70 11.08
C ALA A 89 -9.89 7.72 11.69
N ASP A 90 -8.67 7.30 12.00
CA ASP A 90 -7.64 8.16 12.60
C ASP A 90 -6.79 8.95 11.60
N SER A 91 -7.04 8.78 10.30
CA SER A 91 -6.29 9.46 9.25
C SER A 91 -6.55 10.97 9.23
N GLN A 92 -5.55 11.75 8.83
CA GLN A 92 -5.63 13.22 8.77
C GLN A 92 -6.84 13.74 7.96
N PRO A 93 -7.19 13.17 6.78
CA PRO A 93 -8.35 13.61 6.01
C PRO A 93 -9.69 13.42 6.74
N ILE A 94 -9.81 12.39 7.58
CA ILE A 94 -11.03 12.13 8.36
C ILE A 94 -11.09 13.08 9.56
N LYS A 95 -9.97 13.31 10.26
CA LYS A 95 -9.90 14.26 11.38
C LYS A 95 -10.28 15.68 10.98
N GLU A 96 -9.86 16.11 9.80
CA GLU A 96 -10.23 17.43 9.28
C GLU A 96 -11.73 17.52 8.97
N LEU A 97 -12.33 16.47 8.39
CA LEU A 97 -13.78 16.40 8.20
C LEU A 97 -14.54 16.39 9.54
N ASP A 98 -14.05 15.64 10.54
CA ASP A 98 -14.65 15.60 11.87
C ASP A 98 -14.63 16.99 12.54
N LYS A 99 -13.53 17.72 12.38
CA LYS A 99 -13.43 19.12 12.85
C LYS A 99 -14.45 20.02 12.16
N GLN A 100 -14.59 19.94 10.83
CA GLN A 100 -15.57 20.72 10.08
C GLN A 100 -17.01 20.39 10.48
N ILE A 101 -17.32 19.09 10.64
CA ILE A 101 -18.62 18.61 11.11
C ILE A 101 -18.92 19.16 12.52
N ASN A 102 -17.96 19.10 13.44
CA ASN A 102 -18.15 19.58 14.81
C ASN A 102 -18.32 21.11 14.89
N ASN A 103 -17.57 21.86 14.08
CA ASN A 103 -17.73 23.30 13.96
C ASN A 103 -19.14 23.65 13.42
N LEU A 104 -19.57 22.97 12.37
CA LEU A 104 -20.89 23.21 11.77
C LEU A 104 -22.03 22.85 12.73
N LYS A 105 -21.91 21.74 13.47
CA LYS A 105 -22.85 21.37 14.54
C LYS A 105 -22.94 22.44 15.62
N SER A 106 -21.80 23.01 16.01
CA SER A 106 -21.76 24.07 17.02
C SER A 106 -22.48 25.32 16.50
N SER A 107 -22.28 25.68 15.22
CA SER A 107 -23.03 26.76 14.56
C SER A 107 -24.53 26.50 14.49
N ILE A 108 -24.95 25.28 14.15
CA ILE A 108 -26.36 24.88 14.13
C ILE A 108 -26.98 24.99 15.52
N LYS A 109 -26.30 24.47 16.57
CA LYS A 109 -26.76 24.57 17.96
C LYS A 109 -26.92 26.03 18.41
N SER A 110 -25.99 26.90 18.04
CA SER A 110 -26.08 28.33 18.35
C SER A 110 -27.29 28.98 17.68
N ASN A 111 -27.55 28.66 16.40
CA ASN A 111 -28.71 29.17 15.68
C ASN A 111 -30.03 28.63 16.25
N ILE A 112 -30.09 27.34 16.57
CA ILE A 112 -31.21 26.70 17.26
C ILE A 112 -31.53 27.43 18.57
N ARG A 113 -30.51 27.72 19.38
CA ARG A 113 -30.68 28.46 20.63
C ARG A 113 -31.26 29.85 20.39
N SER A 114 -30.71 30.61 19.45
CA SER A 114 -31.20 31.94 19.10
C SER A 114 -32.64 31.94 18.60
N LEU A 115 -33.02 30.97 17.76
CA LEU A 115 -34.38 30.81 17.26
C LEU A 115 -35.35 30.43 18.38
N ARG A 116 -34.95 29.54 19.29
CA ARG A 116 -35.75 29.15 20.44
C ARG A 116 -36.03 30.34 21.36
N GLU A 117 -35.00 31.13 21.69
CA GLU A 117 -35.17 32.34 22.50
C GLU A 117 -36.11 33.35 21.83
N ARG A 118 -35.93 33.58 20.51
CA ARG A 118 -36.85 34.43 19.73
C ARG A 118 -38.29 33.93 19.80
N ASN A 119 -38.53 32.63 19.59
CA ASN A 119 -39.87 32.06 19.63
C ASN A 119 -40.49 32.17 21.04
N LEU A 120 -39.70 31.97 22.11
CA LEU A 120 -40.17 32.16 23.48
C LEU A 120 -40.57 33.61 23.75
N GLN A 121 -39.79 34.59 23.28
CA GLN A 121 -40.12 36.01 23.38
C GLN A 121 -41.40 36.36 22.63
N THR A 122 -41.57 35.84 21.40
CA THR A 122 -42.79 36.06 20.61
C THR A 122 -44.01 35.41 21.26
N ILE A 123 -43.88 34.19 21.81
CA ILE A 123 -44.96 33.54 22.56
C ILE A 123 -45.33 34.36 23.81
N ALA A 124 -44.34 34.89 24.54
CA ALA A 124 -44.59 35.76 25.69
C ALA A 124 -45.37 37.02 25.28
N TYR A 125 -44.98 37.67 24.18
CA TYR A 125 -45.71 38.80 23.61
C TYR A 125 -47.14 38.43 23.17
N ILE A 126 -47.34 37.29 22.49
CA ILE A 126 -48.68 36.83 22.11
C ILE A 126 -49.54 36.54 23.36
N ASN A 127 -48.95 35.96 24.41
CA ASN A 127 -49.67 35.72 25.67
C ASN A 127 -50.12 37.02 26.34
N THR A 128 -49.36 38.12 26.26
CA THR A 128 -49.83 39.43 26.75
C THR A 128 -50.98 39.97 25.90
N GLN A 129 -50.93 39.81 24.57
CA GLN A 129 -52.04 40.17 23.68
C GLN A 129 -53.30 39.34 23.97
N ILE A 130 -53.16 38.03 24.15
CA ILE A 130 -54.24 37.11 24.53
C ILE A 130 -54.84 37.53 25.88
N SER A 131 -54.01 37.89 26.87
CA SER A 131 -54.48 38.37 28.17
C SER A 131 -55.31 39.65 28.03
N GLY A 132 -54.87 40.58 27.16
CA GLY A 132 -55.64 41.77 26.82
C GLY A 132 -57.00 41.43 26.19
N VAL A 133 -57.03 40.54 25.20
CA VAL A 133 -58.28 40.08 24.56
C VAL A 133 -59.19 39.34 25.55
N ASN A 134 -58.63 38.54 26.45
CA ASN A 134 -59.38 37.83 27.49
C ASN A 134 -60.06 38.79 28.47
N SER A 135 -59.43 39.93 28.77
CA SER A 135 -60.07 40.99 29.57
C SER A 135 -61.29 41.58 28.85
N SER A 136 -61.22 41.79 27.53
CA SER A 136 -62.38 42.19 26.72
C SER A 136 -63.45 41.10 26.60
N ILE A 137 -63.08 39.82 26.61
CA ILE A 137 -64.05 38.71 26.62
C ILE A 137 -64.79 38.64 27.96
N SER A 138 -64.14 39.02 29.06
CA SER A 138 -64.74 38.98 30.40
C SER A 138 -65.94 39.92 30.57
N THR A 139 -66.06 40.94 29.72
CA THR A 139 -67.19 41.89 29.72
C THR A 139 -68.42 41.38 28.94
N ILE A 140 -68.28 40.28 28.20
CA ILE A 140 -69.33 39.64 27.39
C ILE A 140 -70.14 38.66 28.27
N PRO A 141 -71.44 38.41 28.04
CA PRO A 141 -72.19 37.46 28.87
C PRO A 141 -71.65 36.02 28.81
N VAL A 142 -71.80 35.27 29.92
CA VAL A 142 -71.14 33.97 30.17
C VAL A 142 -71.38 32.91 29.08
N LYS A 143 -72.58 32.87 28.49
CA LYS A 143 -72.92 31.90 27.43
C LYS A 143 -72.11 32.15 26.15
N GLN A 144 -71.91 33.42 25.80
CA GLN A 144 -71.10 33.85 24.66
C GLN A 144 -69.61 33.66 24.94
N GLN A 145 -69.13 33.90 26.16
CA GLN A 145 -67.75 33.58 26.55
C GLN A 145 -67.42 32.09 26.35
N ASN A 146 -68.31 31.22 26.81
CA ASN A 146 -68.16 29.77 26.65
C ASN A 146 -68.16 29.36 25.17
N TYR A 147 -68.98 30.04 24.36
CA TYR A 147 -68.96 29.84 22.91
C TYR A 147 -67.62 30.27 22.29
N VAL A 148 -67.11 31.46 22.62
CA VAL A 148 -65.81 31.96 22.13
C VAL A 148 -64.69 30.96 22.43
N LYS A 149 -64.59 30.50 23.69
CA LYS A 149 -63.57 29.52 24.09
C LYS A 149 -63.71 28.20 23.32
N LEU A 150 -64.93 27.68 23.17
CA LEU A 150 -65.16 26.42 22.45
C LEU A 150 -64.83 26.55 20.95
N GLN A 151 -65.21 27.67 20.34
CA GLN A 151 -64.94 27.96 18.93
C GLN A 151 -63.45 28.11 18.66
N THR A 152 -62.75 28.91 19.46
CA THR A 152 -61.29 29.08 19.37
C THR A 152 -60.58 27.74 19.56
N ASN A 153 -60.95 26.96 20.59
CA ASN A 153 -60.36 25.64 20.82
C ASN A 153 -60.60 24.69 19.64
N PHE A 154 -61.79 24.71 19.05
CA PHE A 154 -62.09 23.90 17.86
C PHE A 154 -61.23 24.29 16.67
N GLU A 155 -61.07 25.59 16.39
CA GLU A 155 -60.24 26.07 15.27
C GLU A 155 -58.76 25.75 15.45
N VAL A 156 -58.22 25.96 16.66
CA VAL A 156 -56.82 25.63 16.99
C VAL A 156 -56.59 24.11 16.88
N ASN A 157 -57.45 23.30 17.49
CA ASN A 157 -57.31 21.85 17.47
C ASN A 157 -57.45 21.28 16.06
N ASN A 158 -58.35 21.82 15.22
CA ASN A 158 -58.47 21.41 13.83
C ASN A 158 -57.19 21.71 13.04
N LYS A 159 -56.59 22.88 13.24
CA LYS A 159 -55.31 23.23 12.59
C LYS A 159 -54.20 22.26 12.99
N VAL A 160 -54.03 22.03 14.30
CA VAL A 160 -53.02 21.09 14.83
C VAL A 160 -53.26 19.68 14.29
N ARG A 161 -54.51 19.21 14.28
CA ARG A 161 -54.87 17.89 13.74
C ARG A 161 -54.52 17.77 12.26
N SER A 162 -54.87 18.76 11.43
CA SER A 162 -54.55 18.75 10.00
C SER A 162 -53.05 18.68 9.77
N TYR A 163 -52.28 19.50 10.51
CA TYR A 163 -50.82 19.49 10.44
C TYR A 163 -50.21 18.14 10.84
N LEU A 164 -50.63 17.57 11.98
CA LEU A 164 -50.12 16.26 12.42
C LEU A 164 -50.54 15.13 11.47
N SER A 165 -51.72 15.23 10.86
CA SER A 165 -52.18 14.25 9.87
C SER A 165 -51.32 14.28 8.60
N GLU A 166 -50.97 15.47 8.12
CA GLU A 166 -50.07 15.67 6.99
C GLU A 166 -48.69 15.07 7.28
N LYS A 167 -48.11 15.38 8.44
CA LYS A 167 -46.79 14.84 8.85
C LYS A 167 -46.80 13.34 9.08
N LYS A 168 -47.89 12.79 9.61
CA LYS A 168 -48.04 11.34 9.71
C LYS A 168 -48.00 10.69 8.32
N LEU A 169 -48.74 11.24 7.35
CA LEU A 169 -48.78 10.71 5.99
C LEU A 169 -47.41 10.80 5.31
N GLU A 170 -46.69 11.92 5.49
CA GLU A 170 -45.32 12.09 4.99
C GLU A 170 -44.36 11.04 5.59
N ALA A 171 -44.45 10.78 6.90
CA ALA A 171 -43.65 9.75 7.56
C ALA A 171 -44.00 8.33 7.08
N GLU A 172 -45.28 8.02 6.87
CA GLU A 172 -45.72 6.74 6.30
C GLU A 172 -45.22 6.56 4.86
N MET A 173 -45.24 7.62 4.03
CA MET A 173 -44.67 7.60 2.69
C MET A 173 -43.16 7.39 2.72
N ASN A 174 -42.42 8.08 3.60
CA ASN A 174 -40.98 7.90 3.73
C ASN A 174 -40.61 6.51 4.24
N ALA A 175 -41.36 5.96 5.19
CA ALA A 175 -41.19 4.58 5.65
C ALA A 175 -41.48 3.55 4.55
N ALA A 176 -42.48 3.79 3.71
CA ALA A 176 -42.81 2.95 2.55
C ALA A 176 -41.83 3.14 1.38
N ALA A 177 -41.16 4.29 1.28
CA ALA A 177 -40.14 4.59 0.29
C ALA A 177 -38.79 3.91 0.57
N ILE A 178 -38.62 3.27 1.73
CA ILE A 178 -37.51 2.35 1.99
C ILE A 178 -37.74 1.07 1.18
N VAL A 179 -37.47 1.13 -0.13
CA VAL A 179 -37.23 -0.06 -0.93
C VAL A 179 -35.92 -0.69 -0.43
N PRO A 180 -35.84 -2.01 -0.19
CA PRO A 180 -34.59 -2.67 0.18
C PRO A 180 -33.49 -2.29 -0.82
N GLY A 181 -32.48 -1.58 -0.34
CA GLY A 181 -31.47 -0.86 -1.15
C GLY A 181 -30.46 -1.74 -1.89
N ALA A 182 -30.81 -2.99 -2.19
CA ALA A 182 -29.95 -3.86 -2.97
C ALA A 182 -30.80 -4.81 -3.81
N SER A 183 -30.92 -4.48 -5.09
CA SER A 183 -31.19 -5.49 -6.11
C SER A 183 -29.86 -6.18 -6.41
N ILE A 184 -29.86 -7.51 -6.40
CA ILE A 184 -28.72 -8.29 -6.84
C ILE A 184 -28.63 -8.10 -8.37
N VAL A 185 -27.83 -7.13 -8.81
CA VAL A 185 -27.58 -6.88 -10.24
C VAL A 185 -26.90 -8.09 -10.87
N ASN A 186 -25.98 -8.73 -10.13
CA ASN A 186 -25.33 -9.97 -10.53
C ASN A 186 -25.13 -10.88 -9.30
N PRO A 187 -25.60 -12.15 -9.35
CA PRO A 187 -25.28 -13.12 -8.33
C PRO A 187 -23.76 -13.42 -8.35
N ALA A 188 -23.20 -13.74 -7.19
CA ALA A 188 -21.79 -14.12 -7.11
C ALA A 188 -21.57 -15.45 -7.82
N TYR A 189 -20.72 -15.46 -8.83
CA TYR A 189 -20.26 -16.68 -9.48
C TYR A 189 -19.04 -17.22 -8.74
N PRO A 190 -19.00 -18.51 -8.36
CA PRO A 190 -17.77 -19.11 -7.86
C PRO A 190 -16.73 -19.10 -8.97
N SER A 191 -15.52 -18.64 -8.65
CA SER A 191 -14.38 -18.80 -9.55
C SER A 191 -13.97 -20.27 -9.53
N TYR A 192 -14.11 -20.96 -10.66
CA TYR A 192 -13.65 -22.35 -10.82
C TYR A 192 -12.12 -22.47 -10.98
N TYR A 193 -11.42 -21.35 -10.98
CA TYR A 193 -9.97 -21.25 -11.06
C TYR A 193 -9.43 -20.36 -9.93
N ALA A 194 -8.21 -20.66 -9.48
CA ALA A 194 -7.53 -19.87 -8.47
C ALA A 194 -7.20 -18.47 -9.02
N ILE A 195 -7.70 -17.42 -8.36
CA ILE A 195 -7.37 -16.02 -8.69
C ILE A 195 -5.95 -15.69 -8.21
N SER A 196 -5.54 -16.30 -7.09
CA SER A 196 -4.22 -16.19 -6.51
C SER A 196 -3.89 -17.49 -5.76
N PRO A 197 -2.65 -17.99 -5.84
CA PRO A 197 -1.55 -17.53 -6.68
C PRO A 197 -1.69 -17.98 -8.15
N VAL A 198 -1.13 -17.21 -9.08
CA VAL A 198 -1.05 -17.61 -10.51
C VAL A 198 0.08 -18.61 -10.69
N GLU A 199 -0.26 -19.89 -10.82
CA GLU A 199 0.71 -21.00 -10.86
C GLU A 199 1.85 -20.77 -11.85
N ASN A 200 1.54 -20.35 -13.08
CA ASN A 200 2.54 -20.07 -14.11
C ASN A 200 3.52 -18.95 -13.72
N SER A 201 3.04 -17.91 -13.02
CA SER A 201 3.91 -16.81 -12.57
C SER A 201 4.87 -17.29 -11.47
N VAL A 202 4.41 -18.19 -10.60
CA VAL A 202 5.24 -18.76 -9.52
C VAL A 202 6.33 -19.67 -10.10
N TYR A 203 5.98 -20.58 -11.01
CA TYR A 203 6.95 -21.49 -11.62
C TYR A 203 8.01 -20.76 -12.45
N THR A 204 7.61 -19.77 -13.25
CA THR A 204 8.55 -18.98 -14.07
C THR A 204 9.52 -18.16 -13.21
N THR A 205 9.01 -17.51 -12.15
CA THR A 205 9.84 -16.74 -11.21
C THR A 205 10.82 -17.64 -10.47
N ALA A 206 10.36 -18.81 -10.00
CA ALA A 206 11.20 -19.79 -9.33
C ALA A 206 12.29 -20.37 -10.25
N ALA A 207 11.97 -20.69 -11.50
CA ALA A 207 12.93 -21.18 -12.49
C ALA A 207 14.00 -20.12 -12.80
N PHE A 208 13.59 -18.86 -12.97
CA PHE A 208 14.52 -17.76 -13.24
C PHE A 208 15.45 -17.49 -12.06
N LEU A 209 14.92 -17.44 -10.83
CA LEU A 209 15.72 -17.29 -9.61
C LEU A 209 16.68 -18.47 -9.40
N GLY A 210 16.24 -19.70 -9.67
CA GLY A 210 17.09 -20.89 -9.57
C GLY A 210 18.26 -20.87 -10.55
N LEU A 211 17.99 -20.50 -11.81
CA LEU A 211 19.03 -20.34 -12.83
C LEU A 211 20.01 -19.20 -12.48
N ALA A 212 19.50 -18.04 -12.06
CA ALA A 212 20.31 -16.90 -11.67
C ALA A 212 21.20 -17.23 -10.45
N ALA A 213 20.65 -17.93 -9.45
CA ALA A 213 21.40 -18.38 -8.28
C ALA A 213 22.47 -19.41 -8.66
N GLY A 214 22.16 -20.39 -9.52
CA GLY A 214 23.13 -21.37 -9.99
C GLY A 214 24.29 -20.74 -10.76
N PHE A 215 23.99 -19.84 -11.69
CA PHE A 215 25.02 -19.09 -12.43
C PHE A 215 25.85 -18.19 -11.50
N GLY A 216 25.17 -17.50 -10.57
CA GLY A 216 25.82 -16.69 -9.54
C GLY A 216 26.78 -17.50 -8.67
N LEU A 217 26.40 -18.71 -8.28
CA LEU A 217 27.22 -19.60 -7.46
C LEU A 217 28.47 -20.09 -8.23
N ILE A 218 28.34 -20.41 -9.52
CA ILE A 218 29.49 -20.76 -10.37
C ILE A 218 30.47 -19.58 -10.48
N LEU A 219 29.97 -18.37 -10.72
CA LEU A 219 30.81 -17.18 -10.80
C LEU A 219 31.48 -16.86 -9.46
N LEU A 220 30.75 -17.03 -8.35
CA LEU A 220 31.27 -16.83 -7.00
C LEU A 220 32.42 -17.81 -6.71
N ILE A 221 32.22 -19.10 -6.97
CA ILE A 221 33.28 -20.11 -6.81
C ILE A 221 34.49 -19.77 -7.69
N ARG A 222 34.27 -19.32 -8.94
CA ARG A 222 35.34 -18.92 -9.85
C ARG A 222 36.10 -17.68 -9.34
N PHE A 223 35.40 -16.71 -8.79
CA PHE A 223 36.00 -15.49 -8.24
C PHE A 223 36.82 -15.77 -6.97
N LEU A 224 36.38 -16.72 -6.13
CA LEU A 224 37.12 -17.14 -4.95
C LEU A 224 38.28 -18.11 -5.25
N ASN A 225 38.45 -18.56 -6.49
CA ASN A 225 39.48 -19.53 -6.87
C ASN A 225 40.82 -18.82 -7.19
N PRO A 226 41.90 -19.00 -6.40
CA PRO A 226 43.18 -18.33 -6.60
C PRO A 226 44.09 -19.02 -7.63
N TYR A 227 43.68 -20.10 -8.27
CA TYR A 227 44.51 -20.85 -9.21
C TYR A 227 44.54 -20.20 -10.61
N ILE A 228 45.71 -20.24 -11.24
CA ILE A 228 45.93 -19.78 -12.62
C ILE A 228 45.74 -20.96 -13.57
N TYR A 229 44.76 -20.85 -14.47
CA TYR A 229 44.44 -21.92 -15.44
C TYR A 229 44.80 -21.56 -16.88
N ASP A 230 44.76 -20.28 -17.22
CA ASP A 230 44.80 -19.80 -18.60
C ASP A 230 46.10 -19.03 -18.87
N LYS A 231 46.63 -19.14 -20.10
CA LYS A 231 47.85 -18.42 -20.50
C LYS A 231 47.62 -16.90 -20.51
N GLU A 232 46.40 -16.48 -20.84
CA GLU A 232 45.97 -15.09 -20.93
C GLU A 232 46.05 -14.43 -19.55
N THR A 233 45.75 -15.18 -18.48
CA THR A 233 45.91 -14.70 -17.10
C THR A 233 47.39 -14.43 -16.78
N VAL A 234 48.32 -15.27 -17.24
CA VAL A 234 49.76 -15.06 -17.04
C VAL A 234 50.27 -13.87 -17.86
N GLU A 235 49.83 -13.73 -19.11
CA GLU A 235 50.16 -12.59 -19.99
C GLU A 235 49.62 -11.26 -19.44
N GLY A 236 48.45 -11.27 -18.79
CA GLY A 236 47.87 -10.07 -18.17
C GLY A 236 48.53 -9.67 -16.84
N LEU A 237 49.05 -10.64 -16.08
CA LEU A 237 49.69 -10.40 -14.78
C LEU A 237 51.20 -10.14 -14.88
N THR A 238 51.85 -10.54 -15.98
CA THR A 238 53.31 -10.46 -16.13
C THR A 238 53.73 -9.96 -17.51
N ASN A 239 54.78 -9.14 -17.56
CA ASN A 239 55.40 -8.71 -18.82
C ASN A 239 56.41 -9.73 -19.39
N THR A 240 56.49 -10.93 -18.80
CA THR A 240 57.47 -11.95 -19.20
C THR A 240 56.94 -12.80 -20.35
N PRO A 241 57.73 -13.00 -21.43
CA PRO A 241 57.27 -13.79 -22.57
C PRO A 241 57.13 -15.27 -22.19
N ILE A 242 55.99 -15.85 -22.53
CA ILE A 242 55.72 -17.28 -22.33
C ILE A 242 56.47 -18.09 -23.39
N ILE A 243 57.46 -18.87 -22.95
CA ILE A 243 58.30 -19.71 -23.85
C ILE A 243 57.51 -20.88 -24.44
N GLY A 244 56.51 -21.39 -23.71
CA GLY A 244 55.57 -22.39 -24.20
C GLY A 244 54.81 -23.08 -23.08
N VAL A 245 53.73 -23.79 -23.44
CA VAL A 245 52.85 -24.50 -22.50
C VAL A 245 53.14 -25.99 -22.58
N ILE A 246 53.63 -26.57 -21.48
CA ILE A 246 53.89 -28.02 -21.38
C ILE A 246 52.62 -28.69 -20.89
N ARG A 247 52.06 -29.62 -21.69
CA ARG A 247 50.84 -30.33 -21.31
C ARG A 247 51.11 -31.37 -20.22
N LYS A 248 50.10 -31.71 -19.43
CA LYS A 248 50.19 -32.84 -18.50
C LYS A 248 50.33 -34.15 -19.29
N PHE A 249 51.21 -35.03 -18.87
CA PHE A 249 51.29 -36.38 -19.40
C PHE A 249 50.09 -37.21 -18.89
N PRO A 250 49.35 -37.92 -19.76
CA PRO A 250 48.07 -38.53 -19.40
C PRO A 250 48.21 -39.75 -18.47
N ASP A 251 49.29 -40.52 -18.60
CA ASP A 251 49.46 -41.76 -17.85
C ASP A 251 50.08 -41.55 -16.46
N TYR A 252 49.83 -42.49 -15.54
CA TYR A 252 50.42 -42.47 -14.20
C TYR A 252 51.94 -42.60 -14.29
N ILE A 253 52.64 -41.53 -13.88
CA ILE A 253 54.09 -41.52 -13.76
C ILE A 253 54.44 -41.92 -12.33
N ASP A 254 55.13 -43.02 -12.16
CA ASP A 254 55.64 -43.44 -10.85
C ASP A 254 56.53 -42.34 -10.22
N LYS A 255 56.38 -42.14 -8.90
CA LYS A 255 56.98 -41.02 -8.15
C LYS A 255 58.51 -40.99 -8.21
N ASP A 256 59.13 -42.15 -8.47
CA ASP A 256 60.58 -42.30 -8.59
C ASP A 256 61.07 -42.50 -10.03
N SER A 257 60.16 -42.69 -11.00
CA SER A 257 60.46 -42.98 -12.40
C SER A 257 60.12 -41.81 -13.33
N ARG A 258 60.80 -40.67 -13.16
CA ARG A 258 60.70 -39.51 -14.06
C ARG A 258 61.63 -39.67 -15.26
N GLN A 259 61.38 -40.69 -16.07
CA GLN A 259 62.12 -40.94 -17.31
C GLN A 259 61.95 -39.78 -18.30
N ALA A 260 62.82 -39.72 -19.31
CA ALA A 260 62.66 -38.84 -20.45
C ALA A 260 61.46 -39.27 -21.31
N LEU A 261 60.25 -39.00 -20.84
CA LEU A 261 58.99 -39.40 -21.47
C LEU A 261 58.81 -38.85 -22.89
N SER A 262 59.45 -37.72 -23.21
CA SER A 262 59.52 -37.22 -24.58
C SER A 262 60.24 -38.17 -25.55
N LEU A 263 61.11 -39.04 -25.03
CA LEU A 263 61.81 -40.09 -25.79
C LEU A 263 61.02 -41.39 -25.84
N SER A 264 60.38 -41.78 -24.73
CA SER A 264 59.65 -43.06 -24.67
C SER A 264 58.34 -43.02 -25.46
N GLN A 265 57.65 -41.88 -25.49
CA GLN A 265 56.44 -41.67 -26.27
C GLN A 265 56.58 -40.42 -27.16
N PRO A 266 57.38 -40.49 -28.24
CA PRO A 266 57.71 -39.32 -29.06
C PRO A 266 56.50 -38.78 -29.84
N LYS A 267 55.47 -39.58 -30.08
CA LYS A 267 54.24 -39.16 -30.78
C LYS A 267 53.17 -38.56 -29.85
N SER A 268 53.46 -38.41 -28.55
CA SER A 268 52.51 -37.86 -27.58
C SER A 268 52.37 -36.34 -27.70
N VAL A 269 51.19 -35.82 -27.32
CA VAL A 269 50.94 -34.36 -27.26
C VAL A 269 51.88 -33.69 -26.24
N PHE A 270 52.27 -34.41 -25.19
CA PHE A 270 53.29 -33.97 -24.25
C PHE A 270 54.64 -33.77 -24.94
N ALA A 271 55.14 -34.78 -25.67
CA ALA A 271 56.41 -34.69 -26.37
C ALA A 271 56.43 -33.52 -27.37
N GLU A 272 55.32 -33.28 -28.08
CA GLU A 272 55.20 -32.15 -28.99
C GLU A 272 55.22 -30.79 -28.27
N SER A 273 54.58 -30.69 -27.11
CA SER A 273 54.65 -29.48 -26.28
C SER A 273 56.08 -29.17 -25.81
N VAL A 274 56.87 -30.20 -25.47
CA VAL A 274 58.30 -30.05 -25.12
C VAL A 274 59.13 -29.64 -26.34
N ARG A 275 58.84 -30.19 -27.53
CA ARG A 275 59.52 -29.77 -28.78
C ARG A 275 59.22 -28.32 -29.13
N SER A 276 58.00 -27.85 -28.93
CA SER A 276 57.63 -26.44 -29.13
C SER A 276 58.46 -25.53 -28.22
N VAL A 277 58.53 -25.84 -26.93
CA VAL A 277 59.39 -25.12 -25.96
C VAL A 277 60.85 -25.13 -26.39
N ARG A 278 61.37 -26.28 -26.83
CA ARG A 278 62.75 -26.42 -27.33
C ARG A 278 63.02 -25.51 -28.54
N THR A 279 62.11 -25.48 -29.50
CA THR A 279 62.24 -24.63 -30.70
C THR A 279 62.27 -23.16 -30.33
N ASN A 280 61.34 -22.70 -29.48
CA ASN A 280 61.29 -21.32 -28.99
C ASN A 280 62.56 -20.95 -28.21
N LEU A 281 63.05 -21.86 -27.37
CA LEU A 281 64.29 -21.69 -26.63
C LEU A 281 65.52 -21.61 -27.54
N SER A 282 65.53 -22.39 -28.63
CA SER A 282 66.60 -22.35 -29.62
C SER A 282 66.64 -21.01 -30.36
N PHE A 283 65.48 -20.43 -30.67
CA PHE A 283 65.39 -19.07 -31.22
C PHE A 283 65.90 -18.01 -30.23
N LEU A 284 65.49 -18.08 -28.96
CA LEU A 284 65.96 -17.14 -27.93
C LEU A 284 67.48 -17.25 -27.68
N ALA A 285 68.04 -18.46 -27.81
CA ALA A 285 69.46 -18.73 -27.61
C ALA A 285 70.32 -18.54 -28.87
N ALA A 286 69.73 -18.24 -30.05
CA ALA A 286 70.45 -18.18 -31.32
C ALA A 286 71.58 -17.13 -31.33
N ASN A 287 71.31 -15.96 -30.73
CA ASN A 287 72.24 -14.81 -30.70
C ASN A 287 73.03 -14.68 -29.39
N LYS A 288 73.01 -15.70 -28.52
CA LYS A 288 73.70 -15.67 -27.22
C LYS A 288 75.06 -16.34 -27.31
N LYS A 289 76.11 -15.66 -26.83
CA LYS A 289 77.50 -16.18 -26.77
C LYS A 289 77.65 -17.38 -25.80
N SER A 290 76.86 -17.41 -24.73
CA SER A 290 76.78 -18.52 -23.77
C SER A 290 75.35 -19.04 -23.69
N LYS A 291 75.19 -20.37 -23.72
CA LYS A 291 73.90 -21.08 -23.70
C LYS A 291 73.68 -21.78 -22.37
N THR A 292 73.53 -21.00 -21.30
CA THR A 292 73.23 -21.49 -19.94
C THR A 292 71.77 -21.20 -19.60
N ILE A 293 71.02 -22.20 -19.14
CA ILE A 293 69.58 -22.11 -18.90
C ILE A 293 69.29 -22.58 -17.48
N CYS A 294 68.76 -21.69 -16.64
CA CYS A 294 68.31 -22.01 -15.29
C CYS A 294 66.80 -22.29 -15.33
N VAL A 295 66.39 -23.45 -14.81
CA VAL A 295 64.97 -23.81 -14.66
C VAL A 295 64.63 -23.77 -13.18
N THR A 296 63.80 -22.81 -12.80
CA THR A 296 63.33 -22.60 -11.42
C THR A 296 61.82 -22.37 -11.41
N SER A 297 61.22 -22.40 -10.22
CA SER A 297 59.79 -22.13 -10.03
C SER A 297 59.50 -21.87 -8.54
N GLU A 298 58.42 -21.15 -8.27
CA GLU A 298 58.10 -20.57 -6.96
C GLU A 298 57.81 -21.64 -5.90
N VAL A 299 57.07 -22.70 -6.27
CA VAL A 299 56.59 -23.70 -5.30
C VAL A 299 57.20 -25.08 -5.58
N SER A 300 57.45 -25.86 -4.52
CA SER A 300 57.87 -27.26 -4.67
C SER A 300 56.77 -28.09 -5.35
N GLY A 301 57.11 -28.90 -6.34
CA GLY A 301 56.17 -29.80 -7.01
C GLY A 301 55.68 -29.36 -8.39
N GLU A 302 55.99 -28.15 -8.86
CA GLU A 302 55.57 -27.60 -10.18
C GLU A 302 56.23 -28.26 -11.40
N GLY A 303 56.99 -29.34 -11.20
CA GLY A 303 57.53 -30.12 -12.32
C GLY A 303 58.88 -29.65 -12.88
N LYS A 304 59.57 -28.69 -12.25
CA LYS A 304 60.93 -28.20 -12.61
C LYS A 304 61.86 -29.30 -13.16
N SER A 305 62.21 -30.28 -12.34
CA SER A 305 63.13 -31.36 -12.73
C SER A 305 62.60 -32.23 -13.87
N PHE A 306 61.28 -32.44 -13.93
CA PHE A 306 60.64 -33.23 -14.98
C PHE A 306 60.72 -32.51 -16.34
N VAL A 307 60.46 -31.20 -16.36
CA VAL A 307 60.62 -30.36 -17.54
C VAL A 307 62.10 -30.31 -17.97
N THR A 308 63.03 -30.13 -17.03
CA THR A 308 64.47 -30.09 -17.31
C THR A 308 64.97 -31.36 -17.99
N VAL A 309 64.61 -32.56 -17.48
CA VAL A 309 65.02 -33.83 -18.07
C VAL A 309 64.48 -33.97 -19.50
N ASN A 310 63.18 -33.77 -19.71
CA ASN A 310 62.57 -33.93 -21.02
C ASN A 310 63.07 -32.90 -22.04
N LEU A 311 63.25 -31.64 -21.63
CA LEU A 311 63.81 -30.60 -22.48
C LEU A 311 65.25 -30.94 -22.88
N ALA A 312 66.09 -31.37 -21.95
CA ALA A 312 67.45 -31.80 -22.25
C ALA A 312 67.50 -33.02 -23.18
N SER A 313 66.61 -34.00 -22.96
CA SER A 313 66.49 -35.16 -23.84
C SER A 313 66.07 -34.79 -25.27
N THR A 314 65.13 -33.86 -25.45
CA THR A 314 64.75 -33.39 -26.78
C THR A 314 65.82 -32.53 -27.47
N LEU A 315 66.70 -31.86 -26.70
CA LEU A 315 67.89 -31.18 -27.23
C LEU A 315 68.99 -32.17 -27.61
N ALA A 316 69.18 -33.24 -26.83
CA ALA A 316 70.14 -34.29 -27.15
C ALA A 316 69.77 -35.04 -28.44
N LEU A 317 68.48 -35.23 -28.72
CA LEU A 317 67.98 -35.85 -29.97
C LEU A 317 68.35 -35.10 -31.26
N ILE A 318 68.73 -33.82 -31.18
CA ILE A 318 69.15 -33.01 -32.34
C ILE A 318 70.68 -32.81 -32.33
N ASP A 319 71.40 -33.82 -31.84
CA ASP A 319 72.87 -33.90 -31.77
C ASP A 319 73.54 -32.73 -31.03
N LYS A 320 72.86 -32.15 -30.04
CA LYS A 320 73.49 -31.17 -29.13
C LYS A 320 74.12 -31.88 -27.94
N LYS A 321 75.35 -31.49 -27.61
CA LYS A 321 76.01 -31.89 -26.36
C LYS A 321 75.41 -31.08 -25.21
N ILE A 322 74.70 -31.75 -24.30
CA ILE A 322 74.00 -31.13 -23.17
C ILE A 322 74.61 -31.59 -21.86
N ILE A 323 74.87 -30.65 -20.96
CA ILE A 323 75.25 -30.92 -19.57
C ILE A 323 74.07 -30.53 -18.68
N LEU A 324 73.59 -31.49 -17.89
CA LEU A 324 72.57 -31.25 -16.87
C LEU A 324 73.23 -31.10 -15.51
N ILE A 325 73.04 -29.94 -14.88
CA ILE A 325 73.56 -29.65 -13.54
C ILE A 325 72.37 -29.63 -12.58
N ALA A 326 72.29 -30.61 -11.69
CA ALA A 326 71.29 -30.64 -10.63
C ALA A 326 71.72 -29.74 -9.46
N ALA A 327 71.38 -28.45 -9.53
CA ALA A 327 71.71 -27.46 -8.50
C ALA A 327 70.79 -27.51 -7.24
N ASP A 328 69.81 -28.40 -7.18
CA ASP A 328 68.97 -28.63 -5.98
C ASP A 328 69.67 -29.58 -5.00
N LEU A 329 70.50 -29.02 -4.13
CA LEU A 329 71.24 -29.82 -3.14
C LEU A 329 70.37 -30.36 -1.99
N ARG A 330 69.08 -29.97 -1.90
CA ARG A 330 68.19 -30.36 -0.78
C ARG A 330 67.39 -31.62 -1.08
N LYS A 331 66.73 -31.68 -2.25
CA LYS A 331 65.86 -32.80 -2.64
C LYS A 331 66.06 -33.22 -4.10
N SER A 332 67.29 -33.17 -4.63
CA SER A 332 67.56 -33.64 -6.00
C SER A 332 67.23 -35.12 -6.18
N LYS A 333 66.31 -35.38 -7.11
CA LYS A 333 65.97 -36.72 -7.62
C LYS A 333 66.42 -36.92 -9.07
N MET A 334 67.24 -36.02 -9.62
CA MET A 334 67.62 -36.07 -11.05
C MET A 334 68.46 -37.31 -11.40
N HIS A 335 69.29 -37.79 -10.49
CA HIS A 335 70.11 -39.00 -10.71
C HIS A 335 69.26 -40.25 -10.97
N LYS A 336 68.10 -40.37 -10.29
CA LYS A 336 67.15 -41.48 -10.50
C LYS A 336 66.58 -41.52 -11.93
N ALA A 337 66.39 -40.37 -12.56
CA ALA A 337 65.86 -40.27 -13.92
C ALA A 337 66.78 -40.90 -14.99
N PHE A 338 68.08 -41.01 -14.69
CA PHE A 338 69.09 -41.57 -15.59
C PHE A 338 69.60 -42.95 -15.13
N GLY A 339 69.01 -43.55 -14.10
CA GLY A 339 69.46 -44.85 -13.57
C GLY A 339 70.84 -44.84 -12.92
N ASN A 340 71.39 -43.66 -12.60
CA ASN A 340 72.73 -43.52 -12.02
C ASN A 340 72.66 -43.53 -10.49
N ASN A 341 73.59 -44.27 -9.86
CA ASN A 341 73.78 -44.23 -8.42
C ASN A 341 74.47 -42.93 -8.01
N ASN A 342 73.81 -42.11 -7.19
CA ASN A 342 74.40 -40.94 -6.57
C ASN A 342 75.09 -41.31 -5.24
N LYS A 343 75.96 -42.31 -5.29
CA LYS A 343 76.81 -42.66 -4.14
C LYS A 343 78.10 -41.84 -4.24
N LYS A 344 78.53 -41.27 -3.11
CA LYS A 344 79.90 -40.78 -2.97
C LYS A 344 80.82 -42.00 -3.09
N ASP A 345 81.78 -41.93 -4.00
CA ASP A 345 83.00 -42.74 -3.88
C ASP A 345 83.76 -42.33 -2.61
#